data_AF-A0A356EMY0-F1
#
_entry.id   AF-A0A356EMY0-F1
#
_cell.length_a   1.000
_cell.length_b   1.000
_cell.length_c   1.000
_cell.angle_alpha   90.00
_cell.angle_beta   90.00
_cell.angle_gamma   90.00
#
_symmetry.space_group_name_H-M   'P 1'
#
loop_
_entity.id
_entity.type
_entity.pdbx_description
1 polymer ?
#
loop_
_entity_poly.entity_id
_entity_poly.type
_entity_poly.pdbx_seq_one_letter_code
_entity_poly.pdbx_strand_id
1 'polypeptide(L)'
;MTHVPDHWLPSQLASAWPSEQWQDVTVLVAISGGADSVALLRALVSLKHIGPGQLQAAHFNHELRGRESDADEAFVVDLCARWGVPCRTGRPAGTLKDHSAGEGLESAARHARYEFLRQAAADAG
;
A
#
# COMPACT_ATOMS: atom_id res chain seq x y z
N MET A 1 -0.71 -19.15 16.25
CA MET A 1 -1.91 -18.94 15.42
C MET A 1 -2.85 -18.02 16.16
N THR A 2 -2.83 -16.73 15.85
CA THR A 2 -3.83 -15.77 16.36
C THR A 2 -5.12 -16.00 15.59
N HIS A 3 -6.17 -16.45 16.27
CA HIS A 3 -7.52 -16.52 15.73
C HIS A 3 -7.97 -15.10 15.40
N VAL A 4 -8.03 -14.78 14.11
CA VAL A 4 -8.61 -13.53 13.62
C VAL A 4 -10.12 -13.73 13.63
N PRO A 5 -10.91 -12.86 14.31
CA PRO A 5 -12.36 -12.95 14.23
C PRO A 5 -12.80 -12.88 12.77
N ASP A 6 -13.83 -13.66 12.41
CA ASP A 6 -14.44 -13.72 11.07
C ASP A 6 -14.95 -12.33 10.68
N HIS A 7 -14.05 -11.52 10.12
CA HIS A 7 -14.35 -10.21 9.62
C HIS A 7 -14.94 -10.37 8.21
N TRP A 8 -16.01 -9.65 7.93
CA TRP A 8 -16.74 -9.77 6.66
C TRP A 8 -15.90 -9.37 5.44
N LEU A 9 -14.92 -8.47 5.61
CA LEU A 9 -14.13 -7.90 4.51
C LEU A 9 -13.35 -8.95 3.71
N PRO A 10 -12.56 -9.87 4.30
CA PRO A 10 -11.97 -10.99 3.57
C PRO A 10 -12.97 -11.77 2.71
N SER A 11 -14.12 -12.14 3.25
CA SER A 11 -15.13 -12.91 2.50
C SER A 11 -15.72 -12.11 1.34
N GLN A 12 -16.04 -10.83 1.56
CA GLN A 12 -16.54 -9.95 0.49
C GLN A 12 -15.47 -9.71 -0.58
N LEU A 13 -14.22 -9.53 -0.18
CA LEU A 13 -13.11 -9.34 -1.11
C LEU A 13 -12.84 -10.59 -1.94
N ALA A 14 -12.86 -11.78 -1.32
CA ALA A 14 -12.73 -13.05 -2.04
C ALA A 14 -13.89 -13.29 -3.04
N SER A 15 -15.10 -12.81 -2.73
CA SER A 15 -16.24 -12.90 -3.63
C SER A 15 -16.10 -11.95 -4.84
N ALA A 16 -15.67 -10.71 -4.60
CA ALA A 16 -15.53 -9.70 -5.65
C ALA A 16 -14.25 -9.85 -6.48
N TRP A 17 -13.16 -10.30 -5.85
CA TRP A 17 -11.84 -10.50 -6.44
C TRP A 17 -11.16 -11.76 -5.86
N PRO A 18 -11.57 -12.95 -6.33
CA PRO A 18 -11.04 -14.23 -5.87
C PRO A 18 -9.53 -14.34 -6.01
N SER A 19 -8.87 -15.01 -5.07
CA SER A 19 -7.40 -15.21 -5.09
C SER A 19 -6.92 -15.91 -6.34
N GLU A 20 -7.72 -16.81 -6.92
CA GLU A 20 -7.39 -17.53 -8.15
C GLU A 20 -7.16 -16.59 -9.34
N GLN A 21 -7.70 -15.36 -9.31
CA GLN A 21 -7.50 -14.37 -10.37
C GLN A 21 -6.17 -13.63 -10.26
N TRP A 22 -5.52 -13.66 -9.09
CA TRP A 22 -4.31 -12.86 -8.85
C TRP A 22 -3.17 -13.62 -8.17
N GLN A 23 -3.37 -14.88 -7.77
CA GLN A 23 -2.35 -15.70 -7.08
C GLN A 23 -1.10 -16.00 -7.92
N ASP A 24 -1.20 -15.89 -9.25
CA ASP A 24 -0.08 -16.15 -10.16
C ASP A 24 0.67 -14.88 -10.58
N VAL A 25 0.20 -13.70 -10.14
CA VAL A 25 0.82 -12.40 -10.45
C VAL A 25 1.21 -11.68 -9.16
N THR A 26 2.20 -10.80 -9.26
CA THR A 26 2.56 -9.94 -8.12
C THR A 26 1.53 -8.83 -7.98
N VAL A 27 0.95 -8.69 -6.79
CA VAL A 27 0.02 -7.62 -6.43
C VAL A 27 0.72 -6.62 -5.54
N LEU A 28 0.80 -5.37 -6.00
CA LEU A 28 1.27 -4.24 -5.20
C LEU A 28 0.08 -3.47 -4.64
N VAL A 29 -0.07 -3.45 -3.31
CA VAL A 29 -1.11 -2.67 -2.62
C VAL A 29 -0.56 -1.34 -2.12
N ALA A 30 -1.23 -0.24 -2.48
CA ALA A 30 -0.92 1.08 -1.94
C ALA A 30 -1.44 1.19 -0.49
N ILE A 31 -0.57 1.53 0.46
CA ILE A 31 -0.92 1.65 1.89
C ILE A 31 -0.54 3.03 2.43
N SER A 32 -1.50 3.72 3.05
CA SER A 32 -1.28 5.05 3.64
C SER A 32 -1.01 5.01 5.14
N GLY A 33 -1.30 3.89 5.81
CA GLY A 33 -1.33 3.78 7.28
C GLY A 33 -2.71 4.07 7.89
N GLY A 34 -3.64 4.62 7.09
CA GLY A 34 -5.03 4.80 7.51
C GLY A 34 -5.81 3.48 7.59
N ALA A 35 -6.88 3.47 8.41
CA ALA A 35 -7.69 2.30 8.73
C ALA A 35 -8.15 1.50 7.51
N ASP A 36 -8.64 2.17 6.45
CA ASP A 36 -9.12 1.51 5.23
C ASP A 36 -8.01 0.74 4.52
N SER A 37 -6.84 1.37 4.34
CA SER A 37 -5.70 0.74 3.68
C SER A 37 -5.10 -0.40 4.49
N VAL A 38 -5.11 -0.28 5.82
CA VAL A 38 -4.68 -1.33 6.76
C VAL A 38 -5.65 -2.50 6.73
N ALA A 39 -6.97 -2.24 6.68
CA ALA A 39 -7.99 -3.27 6.57
C ALA A 39 -7.90 -4.03 5.24
N LEU A 40 -7.66 -3.31 4.13
CA LEU A 40 -7.42 -3.91 2.82
C LEU A 40 -6.17 -4.80 2.81
N LEU A 41 -5.03 -4.30 3.31
CA LEU A 41 -3.80 -5.10 3.40
C LEU A 41 -4.03 -6.36 4.24
N ARG A 42 -4.68 -6.23 5.40
CA ARG A 42 -4.99 -7.37 6.27
C ARG A 42 -5.87 -8.41 5.58
N ALA A 43 -6.89 -7.96 4.84
CA ALA A 43 -7.76 -8.87 4.08
C ALA A 43 -6.98 -9.61 3.00
N LEU A 44 -6.16 -8.90 2.20
CA LEU A 44 -5.33 -9.51 1.17
C LEU A 44 -4.31 -10.51 1.74
N VAL A 45 -3.69 -10.20 2.88
CA VAL A 45 -2.80 -11.13 3.59
C VAL A 45 -3.54 -12.41 3.99
N SER A 46 -4.77 -12.31 4.48
CA SER A 46 -5.57 -13.49 4.87
C SER A 46 -6.05 -14.33 3.69
N LEU A 47 -6.17 -13.73 2.50
CA LEU A 47 -6.62 -14.39 1.27
C LEU A 47 -5.46 -14.90 0.41
N LYS A 48 -4.22 -14.56 0.74
CA LYS A 48 -3.05 -14.99 -0.04
C LYS A 48 -2.98 -16.52 -0.06
N HIS A 49 -3.14 -17.09 -1.26
CA HIS A 49 -3.12 -18.53 -1.51
C HIS A 49 -1.77 -19.00 -2.11
N ILE A 50 -1.67 -20.31 -2.35
CA ILE A 50 -0.49 -20.95 -2.92
C ILE A 50 -0.44 -20.67 -4.42
N GLY A 51 0.45 -19.76 -4.81
CA GLY A 51 0.79 -19.43 -6.19
C GLY A 51 2.16 -18.75 -6.26
N PRO A 52 2.76 -18.59 -7.46
CA PRO A 52 4.04 -17.92 -7.63
C PRO A 52 3.97 -16.39 -7.43
N GLY A 53 2.77 -15.81 -7.45
CA GLY A 53 2.53 -14.39 -7.22
C GLY A 53 2.84 -13.96 -5.78
N GLN A 54 3.33 -12.72 -5.65
CA GLN A 54 3.64 -12.14 -4.35
C GLN A 54 2.68 -10.99 -4.00
N LEU A 55 2.34 -10.86 -2.72
CA LEU A 55 1.71 -9.64 -2.21
C LEU A 55 2.82 -8.72 -1.70
N GLN A 56 2.88 -7.50 -2.22
CA GLN A 56 3.79 -6.44 -1.81
C GLN A 56 3.01 -5.18 -1.44
N ALA A 57 3.57 -4.34 -0.58
CA ALA A 57 2.99 -3.07 -0.17
C ALA A 57 3.84 -1.91 -0.68
N ALA A 58 3.21 -0.77 -0.96
CA ALA A 58 3.89 0.48 -1.30
C ALA A 58 3.28 1.66 -0.54
N HIS A 59 4.12 2.39 0.18
CA HIS A 59 3.77 3.60 0.91
C HIS A 59 4.44 4.82 0.27
N PHE A 60 3.68 5.88 0.07
CA PHE A 60 4.23 7.16 -0.39
C PHE A 60 4.07 8.21 0.71
N ASN A 61 5.19 8.61 1.28
CA ASN A 61 5.26 9.66 2.29
C ASN A 61 5.29 11.02 1.57
N HIS A 62 4.18 11.75 1.68
CA HIS A 62 4.03 13.05 1.04
C HIS A 62 4.79 14.19 1.73
N GLU A 63 5.35 13.96 2.92
CA GLU A 63 6.11 14.92 3.73
C GLU A 63 5.35 16.22 4.08
N LEU A 64 4.00 16.16 4.08
CA LEU A 64 3.14 17.33 4.31
C LEU A 64 3.00 17.70 5.79
N ARG A 65 3.21 16.74 6.71
CA ARG A 65 3.00 16.91 8.16
C ARG A 65 4.29 16.71 8.97
N GLY A 66 5.45 16.79 8.31
CA GLY A 66 6.76 16.59 8.93
C GLY A 66 6.83 15.27 9.70
N ARG A 67 7.11 15.34 11.00
CA ARG A 67 7.28 14.15 11.87
C ARG A 67 6.09 13.20 11.90
N GLU A 68 4.86 13.70 11.71
CA GLU A 68 3.69 12.81 11.61
C GLU A 68 3.76 11.94 10.36
N SER A 69 4.20 12.48 9.23
CA SER A 69 4.36 11.72 8.00
C SER A 69 5.48 10.67 8.12
N ASP A 70 6.58 11.00 8.81
CA ASP A 70 7.63 10.02 9.12
C ASP A 70 7.13 8.92 10.08
N ALA A 71 6.27 9.27 11.04
CA ALA A 71 5.67 8.30 11.95
C ALA A 71 4.69 7.36 11.23
N ASP A 72 3.90 7.87 10.28
CA ASP A 72 3.03 7.06 9.43
C ASP A 72 3.85 6.05 8.60
N GLU A 73 4.94 6.51 7.97
CA GLU A 73 5.86 5.66 7.21
C GLU A 73 6.46 4.55 8.09
N ALA A 74 6.97 4.90 9.27
CA ALA A 74 7.54 3.94 10.21
C ALA A 74 6.51 2.91 10.68
N PHE A 75 5.28 3.35 10.97
CA PHE A 75 4.16 2.47 11.32
C PHE A 75 3.87 1.48 10.19
N VAL A 76 3.79 1.94 8.95
CA VAL A 76 3.48 1.08 7.80
C VAL A 76 4.58 0.05 7.56
N VAL A 77 5.85 0.46 7.63
CA VAL A 77 6.99 -0.47 7.47
C VAL A 77 6.95 -1.56 8.53
N ASP A 78 6.76 -1.20 9.80
CA ASP A 78 6.67 -2.15 10.91
C ASP A 78 5.45 -3.06 10.78
N LEU A 79 4.29 -2.53 10.38
CA LEU A 79 3.08 -3.32 10.13
C LEU A 79 3.29 -4.37 9.03
N CYS A 80 3.88 -3.97 7.90
CA CYS A 80 4.14 -4.86 6.78
C CYS A 80 5.16 -5.96 7.17
N ALA A 81 6.20 -5.60 7.93
CA ALA A 81 7.16 -6.56 8.44
C ALA A 81 6.51 -7.62 9.35
N ARG A 82 5.61 -7.20 10.26
CA ARG A 82 4.85 -8.12 11.15
C ARG A 82 3.96 -9.09 10.38
N TRP A 83 3.49 -8.71 9.20
CA TRP A 83 2.64 -9.55 8.35
C TRP A 83 3.40 -10.26 7.23
N GLY A 84 4.74 -10.16 7.20
CA GLY A 84 5.56 -10.82 6.18
C GLY A 84 5.33 -10.29 4.77
N VAL A 85 4.97 -9.02 4.63
CA VAL A 85 4.72 -8.35 3.35
C VAL A 85 5.89 -7.40 3.04
N PRO A 86 6.64 -7.60 1.93
CA PRO A 86 7.64 -6.64 1.49
C PRO A 86 7.01 -5.25 1.29
N CYS A 87 7.62 -4.21 1.84
CA CYS A 87 7.12 -2.84 1.74
C CYS A 87 8.16 -1.94 1.08
N ARG A 88 7.75 -1.24 0.02
CA ARG A 88 8.53 -0.17 -0.60
C ARG A 88 8.01 1.18 -0.10
N THR A 89 8.92 2.09 0.24
CA THR A 89 8.59 3.47 0.59
C THR A 89 9.11 4.42 -0.47
N GLY A 90 8.40 5.53 -0.68
CA GLY A 90 8.79 6.60 -1.60
C GLY A 90 8.45 7.96 -1.03
N ARG A 91 9.19 8.98 -1.48
CA ARG A 91 9.05 10.39 -1.09
C ARG A 91 9.13 11.27 -2.33
N PRO A 92 8.54 12.48 -2.32
CA PRO A 92 8.69 13.43 -3.42
C PRO A 92 10.15 13.85 -3.62
N ALA A 93 10.53 14.14 -4.88
CA ALA A 93 11.80 14.77 -5.17
C ALA A 93 11.73 16.28 -4.82
N GLY A 94 12.19 16.67 -3.63
CA GLY A 94 12.00 18.03 -3.11
C GLY A 94 10.62 18.22 -2.47
N THR A 95 10.12 19.45 -2.34
CA THR A 95 8.83 19.67 -1.68
C THR A 95 7.68 19.58 -2.68
N LEU A 96 6.55 18.95 -2.29
CA LEU A 96 5.35 18.92 -3.14
C LEU A 96 4.80 20.32 -3.47
N LYS A 97 5.13 21.33 -2.66
CA LYS A 97 4.75 22.73 -2.92
C LYS A 97 5.46 23.26 -4.16
N ASP A 98 6.72 22.89 -4.38
CA ASP A 98 7.51 23.29 -5.55
C ASP A 98 6.90 22.74 -6.85
N HIS A 99 6.26 21.58 -6.77
CA HIS A 99 5.62 20.89 -7.90
C HIS A 99 4.14 21.26 -8.09
N SER A 100 3.59 22.16 -7.29
CA SER A 100 2.15 22.50 -7.30
C SER A 100 1.76 23.60 -8.30
N ALA A 101 2.66 23.94 -9.24
CA ALA A 101 2.60 25.09 -10.16
C ALA A 101 1.31 25.18 -11.00
N GLY A 102 0.21 25.59 -10.36
CA GLY A 102 -1.11 25.83 -10.97
C GLY A 102 -2.19 24.79 -10.66
N GLU A 103 -1.83 23.56 -10.28
CA GLU A 103 -2.80 22.45 -10.09
C GLU A 103 -3.18 22.17 -8.64
N GLY A 104 -2.54 22.85 -7.69
CA GLY A 104 -2.77 22.69 -6.26
C GLY A 104 -2.04 21.49 -5.64
N LEU A 105 -1.87 21.55 -4.32
CA LEU A 105 -1.06 20.60 -3.55
C LEU A 105 -1.60 19.15 -3.63
N GLU A 106 -2.92 18.99 -3.70
CA GLU A 106 -3.57 17.67 -3.79
C GLU A 106 -3.28 16.99 -5.13
N SER A 107 -3.37 17.72 -6.26
CA SER A 107 -3.03 17.19 -7.58
C SER A 107 -1.57 16.76 -7.64
N ALA A 108 -0.65 17.62 -7.16
CA ALA A 108 0.77 17.31 -7.10
C ALA A 108 1.07 16.07 -6.25
N ALA A 109 0.46 15.99 -5.06
CA ALA A 109 0.56 14.82 -4.18
C ALA A 109 0.05 13.54 -4.87
N ARG A 110 -1.11 13.63 -5.53
CA ARG A 110 -1.70 12.50 -6.27
C ARG A 110 -0.77 12.05 -7.40
N HIS A 111 -0.28 12.96 -8.23
CA HIS A 111 0.62 12.65 -9.33
C HIS A 111 1.90 11.97 -8.85
N ALA A 112 2.57 12.55 -7.84
CA ALA A 112 3.80 11.98 -7.29
C ALA A 112 3.58 10.57 -6.72
N ARG A 113 2.47 10.35 -6.01
CA ARG A 113 2.10 9.03 -5.50
C ARG A 113 1.88 8.02 -6.62
N TYR A 114 1.11 8.37 -7.65
CA TYR A 114 0.84 7.45 -8.76
C TYR A 114 2.09 7.13 -9.58
N GLU A 115 3.02 8.09 -9.74
CA GLU A 115 4.30 7.85 -10.38
C GLU A 115 5.14 6.84 -9.60
N PHE A 116 5.29 7.06 -8.29
CA PHE A 116 5.95 6.11 -7.41
C PHE A 116 5.31 4.72 -7.45
N LEU A 117 3.97 4.63 -7.40
CA LEU A 117 3.26 3.36 -7.42
C LEU A 117 3.44 2.62 -8.75
N ARG A 118 3.45 3.32 -9.88
CA ARG A 118 3.74 2.72 -11.19
C ARG A 118 5.16 2.16 -11.26
N GLN A 119 6.14 2.93 -10.79
CA GLN A 119 7.53 2.46 -10.75
C GLN A 119 7.69 1.25 -9.82
N ALA A 120 7.12 1.33 -8.61
CA ALA A 120 7.17 0.23 -7.65
C ALA A 120 6.50 -1.04 -8.18
N ALA A 121 5.43 -0.92 -8.96
CA ALA A 121 4.78 -2.05 -9.61
C ALA A 121 5.65 -2.65 -10.72
N ALA A 122 6.24 -1.80 -11.57
CA ALA A 122 7.16 -2.26 -12.61
C ALA A 122 8.39 -3.00 -12.04
N ASP A 123 8.94 -2.52 -10.92
CA ASP A 123 10.07 -3.15 -10.24
C ASP A 123 9.70 -4.48 -9.53
N ALA A 124 8.42 -4.71 -9.27
CA ALA A 124 7.93 -5.89 -8.58
C ALA A 124 7.70 -7.09 -9.51
N GLY A 125 7.70 -6.86 -10.83
CA GLY A 125 7.36 -7.83 -11.88
C GLY A 125 5.86 -8.06 -12.04
#